data_AF-A0A7M2YYI7-F1
#
_entry.id   AF-A0A7M2YYI7-F1
#
_cell.length_a   1.000
_cell.length_b   1.000
_cell.length_c   1.000
_cell.angle_alpha   90.00
_cell.angle_beta   90.00
_cell.angle_gamma   90.00
#
_symmetry.space_group_name_H-M   'P 1'
#
loop_
_entity.id
_entity.type
_entity.pdbx_description
1 polymer ?
#
loop_
_entity_poly.entity_id
_entity_poly.type
_entity_poly.pdbx_seq_one_letter_code
_entity_poly.pdbx_strand_id
1 'polypeptide(L)'
;MEFAPRIDRRLVTAVTRAGDLHSSAAVWRKLRRRAVRLRVATPCYESVRRLVVAERERRAELAATLLTILEIGARRIPALPEHVSRIHRRHLALARSGARTLSPARAP
;
A
#
# COMPACT_ATOMS: atom_id res chain seq x y z
N MET A 1 0.00 -13.92 22.85
CA MET A 1 1.41 -13.98 22.38
C MET A 1 1.77 -12.65 21.74
N GLU A 2 2.30 -11.71 22.53
CA GLU A 2 2.59 -10.35 22.10
C GLU A 2 4.11 -10.18 22.00
N PHE A 3 4.70 -10.62 20.87
CA PHE A 3 6.14 -10.51 20.64
C PHE A 3 6.41 -10.00 19.23
N ALA A 4 6.25 -8.69 19.06
CA ALA A 4 7.10 -7.94 18.16
C ALA A 4 7.53 -6.70 18.95
N PRO A 5 8.84 -6.48 19.22
CA PRO A 5 9.26 -5.20 19.78
C PRO A 5 8.70 -4.11 18.87
N ARG A 6 7.95 -3.17 19.45
CA ARG A 6 7.34 -2.06 18.70
C ARG A 6 8.44 -1.41 17.88
N ILE A 7 8.38 -1.58 16.56
CA ILE A 7 9.30 -0.89 15.65
C ILE A 7 9.19 0.59 15.98
N ASP A 8 10.34 1.25 16.14
CA ASP A 8 10.38 2.68 16.43
C ASP A 8 9.49 3.45 15.42
N ARG A 9 8.61 4.33 15.92
CA ARG A 9 7.64 5.05 15.10
C ARG A 9 8.31 5.79 13.93
N ARG A 10 9.52 6.32 14.11
CA ARG A 10 10.27 7.03 13.05
C ARG A 10 10.67 6.09 11.92
N LEU A 11 10.95 4.82 12.22
CA LEU A 11 11.24 3.80 11.21
C LEU A 11 9.96 3.37 10.49
N VAL A 12 8.83 3.24 11.19
CA VAL A 12 7.51 3.00 10.58
C VAL A 12 7.15 4.12 9.62
N THR A 13 7.28 5.38 10.04
CA THR A 13 7.06 6.55 9.19
C THR A 13 7.96 6.52 7.95
N ALA A 14 9.21 6.08 8.08
CA ALA A 14 10.11 5.95 6.93
C ALA A 14 9.63 4.92 5.90
N VAL A 15 9.00 3.82 6.33
CA VAL A 15 8.40 2.83 5.42
C VAL A 15 7.16 3.40 4.73
N THR A 16 6.24 4.02 5.49
CA THR A 16 5.00 4.61 4.93
C THR A 16 5.29 5.67 3.88
N ARG A 17 6.40 6.42 4.01
CA ARG A 17 6.83 7.45 3.05
C ARG A 17 7.74 6.93 1.93
N ALA A 18 8.15 5.67 1.96
CA ALA A 18 9.03 5.13 0.94
C ALA A 18 8.29 4.99 -0.40
N GLY A 19 8.84 5.53 -1.49
CA GLY A 19 8.23 5.39 -2.82
C GLY A 19 8.23 3.92 -3.30
N ASP A 20 9.35 3.23 -3.09
CA ASP A 20 9.53 1.83 -3.51
C ASP A 20 9.46 0.88 -2.31
N LEU A 21 8.50 -0.04 -2.37
CA LEU A 21 8.29 -1.12 -1.41
C LEU A 21 8.46 -2.51 -2.03
N HIS A 22 8.99 -2.66 -3.25
CA HIS A 22 9.03 -3.93 -4.00
C HIS A 22 9.91 -5.02 -3.37
N SER A 23 10.90 -4.65 -2.55
CA SER A 23 11.77 -5.61 -1.86
C SER A 23 11.83 -5.36 -0.36
N SER A 24 11.23 -6.27 0.42
CA SER A 24 11.32 -6.25 1.88
C SER A 24 12.76 -6.29 2.38
N ALA A 25 13.64 -7.01 1.68
CA ALA A 25 15.08 -7.05 1.99
C ALA A 25 15.75 -5.69 1.76
N ALA A 26 15.45 -5.00 0.66
CA ALA A 26 15.97 -3.67 0.41
C ALA A 26 15.48 -2.65 1.45
N VAL A 27 14.20 -2.71 1.81
CA VAL A 27 13.61 -1.87 2.87
C VAL A 27 14.29 -2.14 4.21
N TRP A 28 14.46 -3.42 4.60
CA TRP A 28 15.15 -3.78 5.83
C TRP A 28 16.60 -3.28 5.86
N ARG A 29 17.37 -3.43 4.77
CA ARG A 29 18.75 -2.89 4.69
C ARG A 29 18.79 -1.36 4.84
N LYS A 30 17.80 -0.65 4.29
CA LYS A 30 17.67 0.81 4.46
C LYS A 30 17.31 1.18 5.90
N LEU A 31 16.37 0.47 6.51
CA LEU A 31 15.95 0.69 7.89
C LEU A 31 17.06 0.37 8.89
N ARG A 32 17.82 -0.71 8.69
CA ARG A 32 18.99 -1.05 9.52
C ARG A 32 19.99 0.10 9.57
N ARG A 33 20.36 0.66 8.41
CA ARG A 33 21.24 1.85 8.33
C ARG A 33 20.65 3.07 9.02
N ARG A 34 19.33 3.23 8.99
CA ARG A 34 18.64 4.35 9.65
C ARG A 34 18.56 4.16 11.16
N ALA A 35 18.33 2.93 11.64
CA ALA A 35 18.29 2.59 13.06
C ALA A 35 19.63 2.88 13.73
N VAL A 36 20.75 2.48 13.08
CA VAL A 36 22.12 2.80 13.55
C VAL A 36 22.32 4.32 13.67
N ARG A 37 21.94 5.10 12.65
CA ARG A 37 22.07 6.57 12.69
C ARG A 37 21.21 7.22 13.78
N LEU A 38 20.03 6.67 14.05
CA LEU A 38 19.12 7.17 15.07
C LEU A 38 19.42 6.62 16.48
N ARG A 39 20.43 5.75 16.62
CA ARG A 39 20.77 5.04 17.86
C ARG A 39 19.57 4.30 18.49
N VAL A 40 18.76 3.68 17.65
CA VAL A 40 17.61 2.85 18.06
C VAL A 40 17.83 1.38 17.74
N ALA A 41 17.07 0.51 18.38
CA ALA A 41 17.11 -0.92 18.12
C ALA A 41 16.83 -1.22 16.63
N THR A 42 17.64 -2.10 16.04
CA THR A 42 17.44 -2.52 14.66
C THR A 42 16.22 -3.45 14.59
N PRO A 43 15.23 -3.17 13.73
CA PRO A 43 14.07 -4.04 13.60
C PRO A 43 14.47 -5.37 12.95
N CYS A 44 13.85 -6.46 13.41
CA CYS A 44 14.08 -7.77 12.79
C CYS A 44 13.48 -7.81 11.37
N TYR A 45 14.03 -8.68 10.53
CA TYR A 45 13.60 -8.79 9.13
C TYR A 45 12.12 -9.14 9.01
N GLU A 46 11.62 -10.09 9.80
CA GLU A 46 10.23 -10.55 9.72
C GLU A 46 9.24 -9.44 10.11
N SER A 47 9.53 -8.63 11.13
CA SER A 47 8.69 -7.47 11.47
C SER A 47 8.68 -6.43 10.35
N VAL A 48 9.83 -6.18 9.69
CA VAL A 48 9.87 -5.29 8.52
C VAL A 48 9.11 -5.88 7.34
N ARG A 49 9.23 -7.19 7.09
CA ARG A 49 8.49 -7.87 6.02
C ARG A 49 6.99 -7.74 6.22
N ARG A 50 6.48 -8.00 7.43
CA ARG A 50 5.06 -7.81 7.78
C ARG A 50 4.61 -6.37 7.60
N LEU A 51 5.42 -5.41 8.05
CA LEU A 51 5.13 -3.98 7.87
C LEU A 51 5.05 -3.59 6.39
N VAL A 52 5.97 -4.08 5.57
CA VAL A 52 5.98 -3.82 4.11
C VAL A 52 4.75 -4.42 3.45
N VAL A 53 4.36 -5.65 3.81
CA VAL A 53 3.14 -6.29 3.27
C VAL A 53 1.89 -5.49 3.66
N ALA A 54 1.77 -5.09 4.93
CA ALA A 54 0.65 -4.29 5.40
C ALA A 54 0.56 -2.93 4.69
N GLU A 55 1.70 -2.26 4.47
CA GLU A 55 1.73 -0.98 3.78
C GLU A 55 1.40 -1.12 2.28
N ARG A 56 1.84 -2.19 1.62
CA ARG A 56 1.44 -2.48 0.23
C ARG A 56 -0.06 -2.69 0.12
N GLU A 57 -0.63 -3.45 1.04
CA GLU A 57 -2.07 -3.72 1.07
C GLU A 57 -2.85 -2.43 1.28
N ARG A 58 -2.46 -1.62 2.28
CA ARG A 58 -3.03 -0.30 2.53
C ARG A 58 -2.97 0.60 1.27
N ARG A 59 -1.86 0.60 0.54
CA ARG A 59 -1.73 1.38 -0.70
C ARG A 59 -2.63 0.85 -1.81
N ALA A 60 -2.77 -0.47 -1.92
CA ALA A 60 -3.68 -1.08 -2.88
C ALA A 60 -5.14 -0.72 -2.59
N GLU A 61 -5.56 -0.75 -1.32
CA GLU A 61 -6.89 -0.33 -0.87
C GLU A 61 -7.16 1.15 -1.16
N LEU A 62 -6.20 2.03 -0.85
CA LEU A 62 -6.31 3.46 -1.15
C LEU A 62 -6.42 3.73 -2.65
N ALA A 63 -5.57 3.09 -3.46
CA ALA A 63 -5.63 3.22 -4.90
C ALA A 63 -6.97 2.72 -5.46
N ALA A 64 -7.45 1.57 -4.99
CA ALA A 64 -8.74 1.02 -5.40
C ALA A 64 -9.91 1.94 -5.03
N THR A 65 -9.86 2.53 -3.84
CA THR A 65 -10.87 3.49 -3.36
C THR A 65 -10.89 4.74 -4.24
N LEU A 66 -9.72 5.35 -4.50
CA LEU A 66 -9.62 6.54 -5.35
C LEU A 66 -10.12 6.28 -6.77
N LEU A 67 -9.72 5.16 -7.37
CA LEU A 67 -10.18 4.78 -8.71
C LEU A 67 -11.69 4.52 -8.75
N THR A 68 -12.25 3.94 -7.69
CA THR A 68 -13.70 3.74 -7.57
C THR A 68 -14.44 5.07 -7.51
N ILE A 69 -13.95 6.02 -6.70
CA ILE A 69 -14.54 7.37 -6.59
C ILE A 69 -14.49 8.08 -7.94
N LEU A 70 -13.34 8.07 -8.62
CA LEU A 70 -13.18 8.69 -9.94
C LEU A 70 -14.10 8.06 -10.98
N GLU A 71 -14.22 6.73 -11.01
CA GLU A 71 -15.11 6.05 -11.95
C GLU A 71 -16.57 6.38 -11.69
N ILE A 72 -17.01 6.44 -10.43
CA ILE A 72 -18.39 6.81 -10.09
C ILE A 72 -18.65 8.27 -10.44
N GLY A 73 -17.74 9.18 -10.09
CA GLY A 73 -17.86 10.62 -10.37
C GLY A 73 -17.88 10.94 -11.86
N ALA A 74 -17.28 10.11 -12.70
CA ALA A 74 -17.29 10.26 -14.16
C ALA A 74 -18.57 9.73 -14.83
N ARG A 75 -19.44 9.00 -14.12
CA ARG A 75 -20.65 8.42 -14.72
C ARG A 75 -21.74 9.47 -14.86
N ARG A 76 -22.40 9.48 -16.03
CA ARG A 76 -23.62 10.29 -16.27
C ARG A 76 -24.86 9.76 -15.53
N ILE A 77 -24.90 8.46 -15.24
CA ILE A 77 -26.00 7.79 -14.53
C ILE A 77 -25.50 7.38 -13.13
N PRO A 78 -26.25 7.63 -12.05
CA PRO A 78 -25.87 7.23 -10.70
C PRO A 78 -25.56 5.73 -10.61
N ALA A 79 -24.44 5.39 -9.97
CA ALA A 79 -24.12 4.00 -9.67
C ALA A 79 -24.98 3.50 -8.50
N LEU A 80 -25.68 2.39 -8.68
CA LEU A 80 -26.32 1.67 -7.59
C LEU A 80 -25.28 1.17 -6.57
N PRO A 81 -25.62 1.03 -5.27
CA PRO A 81 -24.70 0.57 -4.23
C PRO A 81 -23.98 -0.75 -4.55
N GLU A 82 -24.65 -1.68 -5.21
CA GLU A 82 -24.10 -2.98 -5.61
C GLU A 82 -22.98 -2.82 -6.66
N HIS A 83 -23.09 -1.81 -7.53
CA HIS A 83 -22.07 -1.50 -8.52
C HIS A 83 -20.80 -0.96 -7.88
N VAL A 84 -20.91 -0.15 -6.82
CA VAL A 84 -19.76 0.41 -6.10
C VAL A 84 -18.85 -0.71 -5.58
N SER A 85 -19.45 -1.71 -4.94
CA SER A 85 -18.71 -2.86 -4.38
C SER A 85 -18.03 -3.69 -5.47
N ARG A 86 -18.69 -3.92 -6.61
CA ARG A 86 -18.11 -4.65 -7.75
C ARG A 86 -16.92 -3.88 -8.37
N ILE A 87 -17.08 -2.58 -8.59
CA ILE A 87 -16.03 -1.70 -9.13
C ILE A 87 -14.82 -1.69 -8.20
N HIS A 88 -15.05 -1.53 -6.89
CA HIS A 88 -13.99 -1.54 -5.89
C HIS A 88 -13.20 -2.84 -5.86
N ARG A 89 -13.87 -4.00 -5.85
CA ARG A 89 -13.20 -5.31 -5.88
C ARG A 89 -12.32 -5.48 -7.12
N ARG A 90 -12.79 -5.01 -8.28
CA ARG A 90 -12.01 -5.02 -9.53
C ARG A 90 -10.74 -4.17 -9.39
N HIS A 91 -10.88 -2.93 -8.92
CA HIS A 91 -9.72 -2.03 -8.74
C HIS A 91 -8.74 -2.54 -7.69
N LEU A 92 -9.22 -3.18 -6.62
CA LEU A 92 -8.38 -3.80 -5.60
C LEU A 92 -7.57 -4.98 -6.16
N ALA A 93 -8.19 -5.84 -6.96
CA ALA A 93 -7.50 -6.94 -7.62
C ALA A 93 -6.39 -6.43 -8.57
N LEU A 94 -6.67 -5.36 -9.32
CA LEU A 94 -5.68 -4.71 -10.19
C LEU A 94 -4.54 -4.06 -9.39
N ALA A 95 -4.86 -3.37 -8.30
CA ALA A 95 -3.86 -2.73 -7.46
C ALA A 95 -2.94 -3.75 -6.77
N ARG A 96 -3.47 -4.90 -6.34
CA ARG A 96 -2.69 -6.00 -5.75
C ARG A 96 -1.80 -6.72 -6.77
N SER A 97 -2.27 -6.89 -8.01
CA SER A 97 -1.50 -7.58 -9.05
C SER A 97 -0.32 -6.74 -9.57
N GLY A 98 -0.26 -5.45 -9.24
CA GLY A 98 0.76 -4.54 -9.77
C GLY A 98 0.61 -4.31 -11.26
N ALA A 99 -0.50 -4.74 -11.87
CA ALA A 99 -0.85 -4.40 -13.24
C ALA A 99 -1.03 -2.88 -13.27
N ARG A 100 -0.11 -2.19 -13.96
CA ARG A 100 -0.26 -0.75 -14.25
C ARG A 100 -1.66 -0.57 -14.81
N THR A 101 -2.48 0.19 -14.09
CA THR A 101 -3.81 0.59 -14.52
C THR A 101 -3.67 1.38 -15.82
N LEU A 102 -3.88 0.68 -16.95
CA LEU A 102 -4.10 1.30 -18.23
C LEU A 102 -5.40 2.10 -18.11
N SER A 103 -5.25 3.41 -18.28
CA SER A 103 -6.27 4.45 -18.24
C SER A 103 -7.59 4.04 -18.90
N PRO A 104 -8.76 4.26 -18.26
CA PRO A 104 -10.05 4.15 -18.94
C PRO A 104 -10.29 5.44 -19.74
N ALA A 105 -9.50 5.66 -20.78
CA ALA A 105 -9.67 6.79 -21.69
C ALA A 105 -9.53 6.32 -23.14
N ARG A 106 -10.62 5.73 -23.65
CA ARG A 106 -11.13 5.85 -25.03
C ARG A 106 -12.14 4.73 -25.29
N ALA A 107 -13.41 5.07 -25.29
CA ALA A 107 -14.39 4.44 -26.18
C ALA A 107 -14.77 5.51 -27.22
N PRO A 108 -14.74 5.20 -28.53
CA PRO A 108 -15.35 6.05 -29.55
C PRO A 108 -16.88 6.11 -29.39
#